data_AF-A0A365P6A9-F1
#
_entry.id   AF-A0A365P6A9-F1
#
_cell.length_a   1.000
_cell.length_b   1.000
_cell.length_c   1.000
_cell.angle_alpha   90.00
_cell.angle_beta   90.00
_cell.angle_gamma   90.00
#
_symmetry.space_group_name_H-M   'P 1'
#
loop_
_entity.id
_entity.type
_entity.pdbx_description
1 polymer ?
#
loop_
_entity_poly.entity_id
_entity_poly.type
_entity_poly.pdbx_seq_one_letter_code
_entity_poly.pdbx_strand_id
1 'polypeptide(L)'
;MTDPLFGADSFDHHPAPDVCGLQDAPLAEPSSLGLHVPVGADVLDLGSPEADLDGDGFMEAVTLGDDRGLTVYTDADGDGTVDHVSTVRFDGSYDSWRLANPAEGVPFGGFTNEARGDTTGDFPSPARWERIDHGHI
;
A
#
# COMPACT_ATOMS: atom_id res chain seq x y z
N MET A 1 -25.46 -37.27 18.82
CA MET A 1 -25.71 -36.34 17.71
C MET A 1 -24.78 -35.16 17.96
N THR A 2 -23.57 -35.26 17.43
CA THR A 2 -22.50 -34.27 17.59
C THR A 2 -22.47 -33.42 16.33
N ASP A 3 -22.75 -32.14 16.50
CA ASP A 3 -22.61 -31.11 15.48
C ASP A 3 -21.15 -30.63 15.46
N PRO A 4 -20.42 -30.67 14.33
CA PRO A 4 -19.17 -29.96 14.19
C PRO A 4 -19.45 -28.65 13.46
N LEU A 5 -19.70 -27.58 14.21
CA LEU A 5 -19.48 -26.22 13.73
C LEU A 5 -17.97 -26.03 13.59
N PHE A 6 -17.47 -26.25 12.38
CA PHE A 6 -16.22 -25.65 11.94
C PHE A 6 -16.47 -24.13 11.90
N GLY A 7 -16.24 -23.48 13.05
CA GLY A 7 -15.91 -22.06 13.05
C GLY A 7 -14.60 -21.95 12.29
N ALA A 8 -14.69 -21.52 11.03
CA ALA A 8 -13.53 -20.94 10.37
C ALA A 8 -13.09 -19.80 11.28
N ASP A 9 -11.94 -20.00 11.93
CA ASP A 9 -11.24 -18.92 12.60
C ASP A 9 -11.12 -17.81 11.57
N SER A 10 -11.84 -16.72 11.81
CA SER A 10 -11.69 -15.47 11.10
C SER A 10 -10.27 -15.01 11.38
N PHE A 11 -9.30 -15.48 10.59
CA PHE A 11 -8.06 -14.77 10.45
C PHE A 11 -8.48 -13.36 10.05
N ASP A 12 -8.25 -12.40 10.95
CA ASP A 12 -8.37 -10.96 10.72
C ASP A 12 -7.58 -10.59 9.46
N HIS A 13 -8.17 -10.86 8.29
CA HIS A 13 -7.77 -10.27 7.03
C HIS A 13 -8.21 -8.82 7.17
N HIS A 14 -7.33 -8.01 7.78
CA HIS A 14 -7.38 -6.59 7.53
C HIS A 14 -7.43 -6.45 6.01
N PRO A 15 -8.51 -5.89 5.45
CA PRO A 15 -8.66 -5.87 4.02
C PRO A 15 -7.49 -5.05 3.45
N ALA A 16 -6.70 -5.65 2.57
CA ALA A 16 -5.73 -4.90 1.80
C ALA A 16 -6.49 -3.96 0.84
N PRO A 17 -5.90 -2.81 0.47
CA PRO A 17 -6.50 -1.91 -0.50
C PRO A 17 -6.73 -2.67 -1.82
N ASP A 18 -7.97 -2.71 -2.30
CA ASP A 18 -8.25 -3.17 -3.67
C ASP A 18 -8.00 -2.00 -4.63
N VAL A 19 -6.79 -1.94 -5.17
CA VAL A 19 -6.25 -0.79 -5.91
C VAL A 19 -6.03 -1.11 -7.38
N CYS A 20 -5.96 -0.07 -8.20
CA CYS A 20 -5.75 -0.15 -9.63
C CYS A 20 -4.27 0.04 -10.02
N GLY A 21 -3.83 -0.66 -11.06
CA GLY A 21 -2.59 -0.36 -11.77
C GLY A 21 -1.30 -0.98 -11.19
N LEU A 22 -1.39 -1.83 -10.15
CA LEU A 22 -0.21 -2.51 -9.58
C LEU A 22 0.24 -3.76 -10.33
N GLN A 23 -0.52 -4.26 -11.31
CA GLN A 23 -0.29 -5.57 -11.92
C GLN A 23 1.10 -5.76 -12.55
N ASP A 24 1.75 -4.66 -12.95
CA ASP A 24 3.07 -4.65 -13.59
C ASP A 24 4.12 -3.87 -12.78
N ALA A 25 3.79 -3.46 -11.54
CA ALA A 25 4.72 -2.74 -10.69
C ALA A 25 5.86 -3.68 -10.26
N PRO A 26 7.13 -3.34 -10.53
CA PRO A 26 8.26 -4.17 -10.11
C PRO A 26 8.43 -4.12 -8.59
N LEU A 27 9.12 -5.13 -8.05
CA LEU A 27 9.60 -5.07 -6.67
C LEU A 27 10.58 -3.89 -6.51
N ALA A 28 10.43 -3.17 -5.41
CA ALA A 28 11.35 -2.11 -5.04
C ALA A 28 12.76 -2.64 -4.76
N GLU A 29 13.74 -2.03 -5.40
CA GLU A 29 15.14 -2.24 -5.11
C GLU A 29 15.61 -1.22 -4.05
N PRO A 30 16.57 -1.57 -3.17
CA PRO A 30 17.08 -0.64 -2.15
C PRO A 30 17.67 0.66 -2.71
N SER A 31 18.10 0.63 -3.97
CA SER A 31 18.64 1.79 -4.69
C SER A 31 17.60 2.59 -5.48
N SER A 32 16.32 2.19 -5.44
CA SER A 32 15.27 2.92 -6.14
C SER A 32 15.05 4.29 -5.50
N LEU A 33 14.85 5.30 -6.35
CA LEU A 33 14.48 6.66 -5.97
C LEU A 33 13.01 6.96 -6.30
N GLY A 34 12.24 5.92 -6.63
CA GLY A 34 10.81 6.02 -6.90
C GLY A 34 10.00 6.19 -5.62
N LEU A 35 8.68 6.25 -5.80
CA LEU A 35 7.70 6.13 -4.75
C LEU A 35 7.38 4.65 -4.52
N HIS A 36 7.38 4.20 -3.27
CA HIS A 36 7.25 2.79 -2.94
C HIS A 36 5.96 2.48 -2.18
N VAL A 37 5.24 1.43 -2.58
CA VAL A 37 4.03 1.01 -1.88
C VAL A 37 4.22 -0.36 -1.23
N PRO A 38 4.01 -0.49 0.08
CA PRO A 38 4.05 -1.77 0.76
C PRO A 38 2.71 -2.51 0.60
N VAL A 39 2.76 -3.72 0.04
CA VAL A 39 1.60 -4.59 -0.25
C VAL A 39 1.82 -5.95 0.40
N GLY A 40 1.19 -6.17 1.56
CA GLY A 40 1.39 -7.38 2.34
C GLY A 40 2.83 -7.48 2.84
N ALA A 41 3.60 -8.42 2.29
CA ALA A 41 5.02 -8.63 2.64
C ALA A 41 5.99 -8.03 1.61
N ASP A 42 5.48 -7.60 0.45
CA ASP A 42 6.29 -7.07 -0.63
C ASP A 42 6.24 -5.53 -0.65
N VAL A 43 7.25 -4.92 -1.23
CA VAL A 43 7.30 -3.48 -1.53
C VAL A 43 7.41 -3.31 -3.03
N LEU A 44 6.50 -2.55 -3.63
CA LEU A 44 6.50 -2.31 -5.07
C LEU A 44 7.02 -0.90 -5.36
N ASP A 45 7.72 -0.74 -6.48
CA ASP A 45 8.19 0.55 -7.00
C ASP A 45 7.22 1.10 -8.03
N LEU A 46 6.67 2.28 -7.74
CA LEU A 46 5.71 2.98 -8.60
C LEU A 46 6.39 3.94 -9.58
N GLY A 47 7.71 4.08 -9.51
CA GLY A 47 8.48 5.03 -10.28
C GLY A 47 8.49 6.42 -9.66
N SER A 48 8.98 7.41 -10.41
CA SER A 48 9.08 8.79 -9.93
C SER A 48 7.69 9.41 -9.68
N PRO A 49 7.49 10.08 -8.53
CA PRO A 49 6.26 10.84 -8.31
C PRO A 49 6.13 11.98 -9.33
N GLU A 50 4.89 12.26 -9.72
CA GLU A 50 4.54 13.14 -10.85
C GLU A 50 3.58 14.28 -10.48
N ALA A 51 3.02 14.25 -9.27
CA ALA A 51 2.09 15.24 -8.78
C ALA A 51 2.48 15.76 -7.39
N ASP A 52 2.32 17.07 -7.22
CA ASP A 52 2.44 17.86 -5.99
C ASP A 52 1.00 18.19 -5.54
N LEU A 53 0.54 17.58 -4.45
CA LEU A 53 -0.84 17.68 -3.98
C LEU A 53 -1.01 18.76 -2.91
N ASP A 54 0.04 19.07 -2.15
CA ASP A 54 0.01 20.07 -1.08
C ASP A 54 0.53 21.47 -1.50
N GLY A 55 1.20 21.55 -2.65
CA GLY A 55 1.68 22.79 -3.28
C GLY A 55 3.02 23.29 -2.73
N ASP A 56 3.82 22.43 -2.10
CA ASP A 56 5.12 22.80 -1.54
C ASP A 56 6.27 22.79 -2.57
N GLY A 57 6.02 22.27 -3.78
CA GLY A 57 6.97 22.19 -4.88
C GLY A 57 7.72 20.86 -4.99
N PHE A 58 7.42 19.87 -4.15
CA PHE A 58 7.90 18.50 -4.25
C PHE A 58 6.81 17.58 -4.80
N MET A 59 7.20 16.61 -5.62
CA MET A 59 6.27 15.62 -6.16
C MET A 59 6.17 14.46 -5.17
N GLU A 60 4.94 14.10 -4.79
CA GLU A 60 4.65 13.16 -3.71
C GLU A 60 3.63 12.08 -4.11
N ALA A 61 3.04 12.19 -5.31
CA ALA A 61 2.01 11.26 -5.77
C ALA A 61 2.27 10.68 -7.15
N VAL A 62 1.86 9.42 -7.32
CA VAL A 62 1.76 8.71 -8.60
C VAL A 62 0.31 8.30 -8.84
N THR A 63 -0.15 8.41 -10.08
CA THR A 63 -1.49 7.96 -10.45
C THR A 63 -1.40 6.76 -11.40
N LEU A 64 -1.88 5.59 -10.96
CA LEU A 64 -1.93 4.38 -11.79
C LEU A 64 -3.37 4.00 -12.12
N GLY A 65 -3.56 3.34 -13.27
CA GLY A 65 -4.88 2.90 -13.71
C GLY A 65 -4.83 1.51 -14.35
N ASP A 66 -5.99 0.86 -14.35
CA ASP A 66 -6.24 -0.38 -15.05
C ASP A 66 -7.64 -0.36 -15.68
N ASP A 67 -8.15 -1.52 -16.09
CA ASP A 67 -9.47 -1.66 -16.70
C ASP A 67 -10.64 -1.47 -15.72
N ARG A 68 -10.38 -1.39 -14.42
CA ARG A 68 -11.38 -1.18 -13.36
C ARG A 68 -11.48 0.28 -12.94
N GLY A 69 -10.41 1.06 -13.08
CA GLY A 69 -10.39 2.47 -12.69
C GLY A 69 -9.00 3.05 -12.50
N LEU A 70 -8.89 3.96 -11.53
CA LEU A 70 -7.70 4.74 -11.22
C LEU A 70 -7.42 4.70 -9.72
N THR A 71 -6.15 4.71 -9.35
CA THR A 71 -5.71 4.88 -7.96
C THR A 71 -4.60 5.93 -7.89
N VAL A 72 -4.75 6.84 -6.94
CA VAL A 72 -3.72 7.81 -6.54
C VAL A 72 -3.00 7.23 -5.33
N TYR A 73 -1.67 7.17 -5.42
CA TYR A 73 -0.76 6.75 -4.37
C TYR A 73 0.03 7.97 -3.92
N THR A 74 0.02 8.28 -2.63
CA THR A 74 0.63 9.49 -2.07
C THR A 74 1.53 9.13 -0.89
N ASP A 75 2.71 9.74 -0.86
CA ASP A 75 3.60 9.81 0.30
C ASP A 75 3.48 11.20 0.94
N ALA A 76 2.61 11.34 1.95
CA ALA A 76 2.35 12.62 2.57
C ALA A 76 3.38 13.04 3.64
N ASP A 77 4.25 12.13 4.08
CA ASP A 77 5.30 12.42 5.07
C ASP A 77 6.71 12.61 4.47
N GLY A 78 6.88 12.25 3.20
CA GLY A 78 8.06 12.51 2.38
C GLY A 78 9.19 11.50 2.58
N ASP A 79 8.91 10.32 3.15
CA ASP A 79 9.91 9.28 3.40
C ASP A 79 10.16 8.34 2.20
N GLY A 80 9.43 8.55 1.09
CA GLY A 80 9.44 7.75 -0.13
C GLY A 80 8.40 6.63 -0.13
N THR A 81 7.58 6.49 0.93
CA THR A 81 6.63 5.41 1.09
C THR A 81 5.21 5.92 1.00
N VAL A 82 4.40 5.25 0.20
CA VAL A 82 2.97 5.55 0.10
C VAL A 82 2.31 5.32 1.45
N ASP A 83 1.69 6.36 2.00
CA ASP A 83 0.94 6.34 3.25
C ASP A 83 -0.55 6.60 3.06
N HIS A 84 -0.95 7.13 1.89
CA HIS A 84 -2.34 7.37 1.51
C HIS A 84 -2.62 6.84 0.11
N VAL A 85 -3.72 6.08 -0.02
CA VAL A 85 -4.22 5.57 -1.29
C VAL A 85 -5.67 5.98 -1.48
N SER A 86 -6.02 6.46 -2.67
CA SER A 86 -7.42 6.75 -3.05
C SER A 86 -7.75 6.13 -4.40
N THR A 87 -8.75 5.25 -4.43
CA THR A 87 -9.18 4.52 -5.62
C THR A 87 -10.57 4.99 -6.05
N VAL A 88 -10.73 5.22 -7.35
CA VAL A 88 -12.03 5.48 -7.99
C VAL A 88 -12.20 4.51 -9.15
N ARG A 89 -13.29 3.75 -9.12
CA ARG A 89 -13.60 2.74 -10.15
C ARG A 89 -14.62 3.27 -11.15
N PHE A 90 -14.63 2.68 -12.34
CA PHE A 90 -15.56 3.06 -13.41
C PHE A 90 -17.02 2.72 -13.12
N ASP A 91 -17.29 1.83 -12.17
CA ASP A 91 -18.65 1.58 -11.69
C ASP A 91 -19.19 2.70 -10.79
N GLY A 92 -18.34 3.66 -10.40
CA GLY A 92 -18.68 4.76 -9.51
C GLY A 92 -18.32 4.48 -8.05
N SER A 93 -17.84 3.29 -7.70
CA SER A 93 -17.33 3.02 -6.36
C SER A 93 -16.00 3.73 -6.10
N TYR A 94 -15.78 4.11 -4.84
CA TYR A 94 -14.51 4.67 -4.40
C TYR A 94 -14.13 4.12 -3.02
N ASP A 95 -12.83 4.06 -2.75
CA ASP A 95 -12.25 3.71 -1.46
C ASP A 95 -11.05 4.62 -1.17
N SER A 96 -10.82 4.93 0.10
CA SER A 96 -9.62 5.63 0.55
C SER A 96 -9.01 4.91 1.76
N TRP A 97 -7.69 4.81 1.77
CA TRP A 97 -6.94 4.00 2.71
C TRP A 97 -5.73 4.75 3.25
N ARG A 98 -5.37 4.45 4.50
CA ARG A 98 -4.16 4.95 5.15
C ARG A 98 -3.29 3.80 5.65
N LEU A 99 -1.98 3.92 5.50
CA LEU A 99 -1.03 2.99 6.09
C LEU A 99 -1.05 3.14 7.62
N ALA A 100 -1.32 2.04 8.33
CA ALA A 100 -1.59 2.05 9.77
C ALA A 100 -0.34 1.74 10.63
N ASN A 101 0.77 1.37 10.00
CA ASN A 101 2.05 1.08 10.64
C ASN A 101 3.25 1.59 9.83
N PRO A 102 3.26 2.85 9.35
CA PRO A 102 4.46 3.42 8.78
C PRO A 102 5.53 3.53 9.87
N ALA A 103 6.77 3.18 9.55
CA ALA A 103 7.90 3.61 10.36
C ALA A 103 8.42 4.92 9.77
N GLU A 104 8.01 6.04 10.37
CA GLU A 104 8.36 7.37 9.87
C GLU A 104 9.88 7.56 9.73
N GLY A 105 10.31 8.12 8.60
CA GLY A 105 11.69 8.54 8.37
C GLY A 105 12.69 7.38 8.22
N VAL A 106 12.21 6.14 8.04
CA VAL A 106 13.03 5.04 7.53
C VAL A 106 12.64 4.73 6.08
N PRO A 107 13.61 4.37 5.22
CA PRO A 107 13.31 4.01 3.84
C PRO A 107 12.22 2.95 3.76
N PHE A 108 11.27 3.17 2.83
CA PHE A 108 10.13 2.30 2.60
C PHE A 108 9.28 2.08 3.86
N GLY A 109 9.23 3.02 4.81
CA GLY A 109 8.45 2.88 6.04
C GLY A 109 8.87 1.68 6.88
N GLY A 110 10.12 1.22 6.72
CA GLY A 110 10.67 0.02 7.37
C GLY A 110 10.36 -1.31 6.67
N PHE A 111 9.71 -1.30 5.51
CA PHE A 111 9.45 -2.48 4.68
C PHE A 111 10.63 -2.77 3.75
N THR A 112 10.94 -4.04 3.47
CA THR A 112 12.06 -4.39 2.55
C THR A 112 11.77 -5.67 1.79
N ASN A 113 12.22 -5.76 0.54
CA ASN A 113 12.17 -6.98 -0.27
C ASN A 113 13.33 -7.94 -0.05
N GLU A 114 14.31 -7.58 0.80
CA GLU A 114 15.47 -8.44 1.03
C GLU A 114 15.08 -9.69 1.83
N ALA A 115 15.34 -10.87 1.27
CA ALA A 115 15.17 -12.14 1.97
C ALA A 115 16.20 -12.22 3.11
N ARG A 116 15.75 -12.02 4.34
CA ARG A 116 16.63 -12.05 5.52
C ARG A 116 17.27 -13.44 5.65
N GLY A 117 18.58 -13.49 5.46
CA GLY A 117 19.39 -14.64 5.87
C GLY A 117 19.42 -14.76 7.39
N ASP A 118 18.58 -15.65 7.91
CA ASP A 118 18.66 -16.36 9.20
C ASP A 118 18.62 -15.59 10.56
N THR A 119 17.74 -16.11 11.43
CA THR A 119 17.69 -16.04 12.91
C THR A 119 17.93 -14.71 13.65
N THR A 120 16.89 -13.88 13.75
CA THR A 120 16.51 -13.25 15.03
C THR A 120 15.09 -12.70 14.92
N GLY A 121 14.11 -13.52 15.29
CA GLY A 121 12.77 -13.27 15.87
C GLY A 121 11.85 -12.11 15.48
N ASP A 122 12.30 -11.09 14.76
CA ASP A 122 11.51 -9.91 14.42
C ASP A 122 11.37 -9.86 12.90
N PHE A 123 10.35 -10.57 12.41
CA PHE A 123 9.89 -10.37 11.05
C PHE A 123 9.23 -8.99 11.01
N PRO A 124 9.55 -8.13 10.02
CA PRO A 124 8.81 -6.90 9.85
C PRO A 124 7.32 -7.28 9.75
N SER A 125 6.50 -6.60 10.56
CA SER A 125 5.06 -6.79 10.47
C SER A 125 4.63 -6.45 9.05
N PRO A 126 3.79 -7.26 8.39
CA PRO A 126 3.31 -6.94 7.06
C PRO A 126 2.62 -5.57 7.06
N ALA A 127 2.58 -4.94 5.89
CA ALA A 127 1.90 -3.67 5.69
C ALA A 127 0.44 -3.82 6.10
N ARG A 128 -0.02 -2.96 7.02
CA ARG A 128 -1.41 -2.93 7.46
C ARG A 128 -2.03 -1.63 6.98
N TRP A 129 -3.10 -1.78 6.21
CA TRP A 129 -3.88 -0.67 5.70
C TRP A 129 -5.19 -0.55 6.46
N GLU A 130 -5.60 0.68 6.74
CA GLU A 130 -6.90 1.01 7.33
C GLU A 130 -7.73 1.78 6.31
N ARG A 131 -8.95 1.31 6.03
CA ARG A 131 -9.89 2.03 5.16
C ARG A 131 -10.45 3.22 5.91
N ILE A 132 -10.17 4.43 5.43
CA ILE A 132 -10.62 5.67 6.06
C ILE A 132 -11.92 6.22 5.45
N ASP A 133 -12.21 5.88 4.19
CA ASP A 133 -13.48 6.23 3.54
C ASP A 133 -13.85 5.23 2.43
N HIS A 134 -15.13 5.14 2.09
CA HIS A 134 -15.63 4.39 0.93
C HIS A 134 -17.05 4.81 0.57
N GLY A 135 -17.41 4.66 -0.70
CA GLY A 135 -18.76 4.95 -1.15
C GLY A 135 -18.96 4.76 -2.64
N HIS A 136 -19.96 5.46 -3.16
CA HIS A 136 -20.34 5.44 -4.57
C HIS A 136 -20.78 6.84 -4.99
N ILE A 137 -20.31 7.31 -6.16
CA ILE A 137 -20.66 8.61 -6.75
C ILE A 137 -21.89 8.55 -7.65
#